data_AF-A0A6J4KRK3-F1
#
_entry.id   AF-A0A6J4KRK3-F1
#
_cell.length_a   1.000
_cell.length_b   1.000
_cell.length_c   1.000
_cell.angle_alpha   90.00
_cell.angle_beta   90.00
_cell.angle_gamma   90.00
#
_symmetry.space_group_name_H-M   'P 1'
#
loop_
_entity.id
_entity.type
_entity.pdbx_description
1 polymer ?
#
loop_
_entity_poly.entity_id
_entity_poly.type
_entity_poly.pdbx_seq_one_letter_code
_entity_poly.pdbx_strand_id
1 'polypeptide(L)' 'MSRNVSEWLQFTPVERWWTCAAEERSPAAAGVEFSTFASVTNLLNRDYNTSVVVNAFGGRYYEPGLYAGLRMQPGAARR' A
#
# COMPACT_ATOMS: atom_id res chain seq x y z
N MET A 1 -0.82 24.89 28.49
CA MET A 1 -0.18 23.57 28.23
C MET A 1 -0.43 23.24 26.76
N SER A 2 0.34 23.85 25.86
CA SER A 2 1.58 23.37 25.23
C SER A 2 1.32 22.25 24.21
N ARG A 3 1.39 22.64 22.94
CA ARG A 3 1.36 21.80 21.74
C ARG A 3 2.56 20.85 21.75
N ASN A 4 2.40 19.63 21.23
CA ASN A 4 3.51 18.85 20.70
C ASN A 4 3.10 18.31 19.34
N VAL A 5 3.48 19.09 18.32
CA VAL A 5 3.53 18.73 16.91
C VAL A 5 5.02 18.68 16.62
N SER A 6 5.57 17.48 16.43
CA SER A 6 6.94 17.31 15.95
C SER A 6 7.07 15.95 15.28
N GLU A 7 7.46 16.02 14.00
CA GLU A 7 8.33 15.09 13.26
C GLU A 7 7.87 13.63 13.23
N TRP A 8 7.46 13.07 12.08
CA TRP A 8 8.39 12.67 11.03
C TRP A 8 7.82 12.95 9.63
N LEU A 9 8.27 14.06 9.03
CA LEU A 9 8.26 14.27 7.59
C LEU A 9 9.57 13.68 7.05
N GLN A 10 9.50 12.47 6.49
CA GLN A 10 10.48 12.02 5.51
C GLN A 10 9.75 11.75 4.20
N PHE A 11 9.75 12.78 3.36
CA PHE A 11 9.38 12.76 1.94
C PHE A 11 10.67 12.47 1.14
N THR A 12 10.72 11.51 0.22
CA THR A 12 10.45 11.64 -1.23
C THR A 12 11.04 10.41 -1.98
N PRO A 13 10.80 10.15 -3.29
CA PRO A 13 9.76 10.65 -4.20
C PRO A 13 9.11 9.57 -5.14
N VAL A 14 8.02 10.00 -5.81
CA VAL A 14 7.39 9.44 -7.04
C VAL A 14 6.50 8.20 -6.85
N GLU A 15 5.29 8.24 -7.44
CA GLU A 15 4.27 7.18 -7.48
C GLU A 15 3.33 7.06 -6.27
N ARG A 16 2.52 8.11 -6.12
CA ARG A 16 1.35 8.13 -5.22
C ARG A 16 0.21 7.27 -5.81
N TRP A 17 0.24 5.97 -5.53
CA TRP A 17 -0.98 5.17 -5.40
C TRP A 17 -1.29 5.07 -3.92
N TRP A 18 -2.46 5.56 -3.51
CA TRP A 18 -2.88 5.61 -2.11
C TRP A 18 -2.99 4.20 -1.55
N THR A 19 -1.96 3.76 -0.85
CA THR A 19 -2.04 2.54 -0.03
C THR A 19 -2.27 3.00 1.40
N CYS A 20 -3.51 2.89 1.87
CA CYS A 20 -3.79 3.04 3.29
C CYS A 20 -3.36 1.73 3.97
N ALA A 21 -2.24 1.76 4.68
CA ALA A 21 -1.92 0.71 5.65
C ALA A 21 -2.57 1.09 6.98
N ALA A 22 -3.52 0.28 7.45
CA ALA A 22 -4.02 0.38 8.82
C ALA A 22 -3.13 -0.50 9.71
N GLU A 23 -2.49 0.09 10.71
CA GLU A 23 -1.69 -0.62 11.71
C GLU A 23 -2.61 -1.12 12.82
N GLU A 24 -2.74 -2.44 12.96
CA GLU A 24 -3.55 -3.09 13.98
C GLU A 24 -2.67 -3.64 15.11
N ARG A 25 -3.09 -3.38 16.34
CA ARG A 25 -2.35 -3.59 17.60
C ARG A 25 -1.90 -5.04 17.79
N SER A 26 -0.60 -5.25 17.98
CA SER A 26 0.03 -6.55 18.23
C SER A 26 -0.40 -7.18 19.55
N PRO A 27 -0.86 -8.45 19.58
CA PRO A 27 -0.88 -9.24 20.81
C PRO A 27 0.56 -9.68 21.13
N ALA A 28 1.11 -9.17 22.23
CA ALA A 28 2.43 -9.55 22.72
C ALA A 28 2.37 -10.94 23.37
N ALA A 29 2.96 -11.96 22.73
CA ALA A 29 3.21 -13.25 23.35
C ALA A 29 4.73 -13.45 23.46
N ALA A 30 5.23 -13.57 24.69
CA ALA A 30 6.61 -13.98 24.99
C ALA A 30 7.75 -13.13 24.36
N GLY A 31 7.57 -11.80 24.25
CA GLY A 31 8.60 -10.91 23.71
C GLY A 31 8.74 -10.98 22.19
N VAL A 32 7.71 -11.48 21.51
CA VAL A 32 7.60 -11.47 20.05
C VAL A 32 6.39 -10.61 19.68
N GLU A 33 6.63 -9.58 18.89
CA GLU A 33 5.59 -8.73 18.31
C GLU A 33 5.17 -9.26 16.95
N PHE A 34 3.91 -9.67 16.84
CA PHE A 34 3.28 -9.99 15.56
C PHE A 34 2.49 -8.78 15.07
N SER A 35 2.77 -8.31 13.87
CA SER A 35 1.94 -7.31 13.21
C SER A 35 1.15 -7.98 12.08
N THR A 36 -0.02 -7.42 11.77
CA THR A 36 -0.81 -7.81 10.60
C THR A 36 -1.08 -6.57 9.78
N PHE A 37 -1.01 -6.68 8.46
CA PHE A 37 -1.28 -5.58 7.56
C PHE A 37 -2.44 -5.93 6.63
N ALA A 38 -3.41 -5.03 6.54
CA ALA A 38 -4.42 -5.03 5.51
C ALA A 38 -4.17 -3.85 4.56
N SER A 39 -4.24 -4.11 3.25
CA SER A 39 -4.11 -3.10 2.20
C SER A 39 -5.32 -3.16 1.29
N VAL A 40 -5.88 -1.99 0.98
CA VAL A 40 -6.91 -1.84 -0.06
C VAL A 40 -6.25 -1.27 -1.31
N THR A 41 -6.43 -1.94 -2.44
CA THR A 41 -5.99 -1.51 -3.76
C THR A 41 -7.17 -0.90 -4.52
N ASN A 42 -6.93 0.17 -5.27
CA ASN A 42 -7.94 0.87 -6.08
C ASN A 42 -9.21 1.20 -5.26
N LEU A 43 -9.04 1.92 -4.15
CA LEU A 43 -10.10 2.26 -3.19
C LEU A 43 -11.32 2.94 -3.84
N LEU A 44 -11.09 3.73 -4.89
CA LEU A 44 -12.14 4.45 -5.60
C LEU A 44 -12.69 3.67 -6.80
N ASN A 45 -12.25 2.42 -6.98
CA ASN A 45 -12.56 1.55 -8.12
C ASN A 45 -12.48 2.30 -9.46
N ARG A 46 -11.40 3.05 -9.65
CA ARG A 46 -11.16 3.83 -10.85
C ARG A 46 -10.65 2.93 -11.96
N ASP A 47 -11.12 3.15 -13.17
CA ASP A 47 -10.55 2.56 -14.38
C ASP A 47 -9.28 3.31 -14.80
N TYR A 48 -8.19 2.58 -14.98
CA TYR A 48 -6.90 3.10 -15.44
C TYR A 48 -6.09 1.99 -16.14
N ASN A 49 -5.06 2.38 -16.88
CA ASN A 49 -4.07 1.44 -17.45
C ASN A 49 -2.83 1.43 -16.56
N THR A 50 -2.29 0.25 -16.24
CA THR A 50 -1.06 0.09 -15.44
C THR A 50 0.19 0.43 -16.22
N SER A 51 0.21 0.08 -17.51
CA SER A 51 1.39 0.18 -18.35
C SER A 51 1.00 0.43 -19.81
N VAL A 52 1.99 0.88 -20.58
CA VAL A 52 1.90 1.02 -22.04
C VAL A 52 3.05 0.23 -22.66
N VAL A 53 2.72 -0.73 -23.52
CA VAL A 53 3.69 -1.52 -24.26
C VAL A 53 4.15 -0.74 -25.48
N VAL A 54 5.39 -0.22 -25.44
CA VAL A 54 6.00 0.46 -26.60
C VAL A 54 6.35 -0.58 -27.67
N ASN A 55 6.02 -0.29 -28.93
CA ASN A 55 6.21 -1.20 -30.08
C ASN A 55 5.40 -2.50 -30.02
N ALA A 56 4.18 -2.46 -29.47
CA ALA A 56 3.27 -3.59 -29.54
C ALA A 56 2.83 -3.87 -30.99
N PHE A 57 3.52 -4.79 -31.67
CA PHE A 57 3.10 -5.30 -32.97
C PHE A 57 1.74 -6.00 -32.81
N GLY A 58 0.72 -5.49 -33.50
CA GLY A 58 -0.67 -5.99 -33.39
C GLY A 58 -1.63 -5.09 -32.60
N GLY A 59 -1.20 -3.89 -32.17
CA GLY A 59 -2.11 -2.83 -31.72
C GLY A 59 -2.59 -2.92 -30.26
N ARG A 60 -2.07 -3.88 -29.48
CA ARG A 60 -2.41 -4.06 -28.06
C ARG A 60 -1.40 -3.34 -27.18
N TYR A 61 -1.62 -2.04 -27.00
CA TYR A 61 -0.67 -1.17 -26.29
C TYR A 61 -0.92 -1.06 -24.78
N TYR A 62 -2.12 -1.36 -24.28
CA TYR A 62 -2.50 -1.05 -22.91
C TYR A 62 -2.70 -2.30 -22.07
N GLU A 63 -2.16 -2.28 -20.86
CA GLU A 63 -2.47 -3.25 -19.82
C GLU A 63 -3.43 -2.61 -18.80
N PRO A 64 -4.66 -3.13 -18.64
CA PRO A 64 -5.63 -2.55 -17.72
C PRO A 64 -5.25 -2.78 -16.25
N GLY A 65 -5.58 -1.79 -15.42
CA GLY A 65 -5.49 -1.78 -13.96
C GLY A 65 -6.32 -2.87 -13.27
N LEU A 66 -5.88 -3.26 -12.08
CA LEU A 66 -6.68 -4.09 -11.20
C LEU A 66 -7.86 -3.29 -10.63
N TYR A 67 -9.00 -3.96 -10.52
CA TYR A 67 -10.18 -3.45 -9.81
C TYR A 67 -9.94 -3.34 -8.29
N ALA A 68 -10.90 -2.75 -7.58
CA ALA A 68 -10.86 -2.63 -6.13
C ALA A 68 -10.63 -4.01 -5.47
N GLY A 69 -9.67 -4.07 -4.54
CA GLY A 69 -9.29 -5.33 -3.90
C GLY A 69 -8.76 -5.13 -2.48
N LEU A 70 -8.94 -6.15 -1.64
CA LEU A 70 -8.40 -6.21 -0.28
C LEU A 70 -7.34 -7.31 -0.21
N ARG A 71 -6.21 -7.02 0.42
CA ARG A 71 -5.15 -8.00 0.68
C ARG A 71 -4.75 -7.93 2.14
N MET A 72 -4.71 -9.09 2.80
CA MET A 72 -4.13 -9.24 4.14
C MET A 72 -2.77 -9.92 4.03
N GLN A 73 -1.80 -9.45 4.83
CA GLN A 73 -0.47 -10.01 4.92
C GLN A 73 -0.08 -10.11 6.41
N PRO A 74 0.39 -11.29 6.87
CA PRO A 74 1.04 -11.37 8.16
C PRO A 74 2.35 -10.58 8.11
N GLY A 75 2.56 -9.74 9.10
CA GLY A 75 3.82 -9.05 9.33
C GLY A 75 4.87 -9.96 9.96
N ALA A 76 6.13 -9.63 9.74
CA ALA A 76 7.23 -10.38 10.33
C ALA A 76 7.23 -10.22 11.86
N ALA A 77 7.48 -11.33 12.55
CA ALA A 77 7.60 -11.34 13.99
C ALA A 77 8.91 -10.65 14.40
N ARG A 78 8.83 -9.54 15.15
CA ARG A 78 9.99 -8.81 15.66
C ARG A 78 10.20 -9.13 17.14
N ARG A 79 11.47 -9.12 17.59
CA ARG A 79 11.90 -9.43 18.95
C ARG A 79 12.46 -8.18 19.62
#